data_AF-A0A2W4S0X1-F1
#
_entry.id   AF-A0A2W4S0X1-F1
#
_cell.length_a   1.000
_cell.length_b   1.000
_cell.length_c   1.000
_cell.angle_alpha   90.00
_cell.angle_beta   90.00
_cell.angle_gamma   90.00
#
_symmetry.space_group_name_H-M   'P 1'
#
loop_
_entity.id
_entity.type
_entity.pdbx_description
1 polymer ?
#
loop_
_entity_poly.entity_id
_entity_poly.type
_entity_poly.pdbx_seq_one_letter_code
_entity_poly.pdbx_strand_id
1 'polypeptide(L)'
;MKAKLYPQTGVAASARRIRSMVRRHWYLIRSSGPRTAELIFWPLVSMLMWGFLQTHLAQTTSLAAKAAGLFVGGVLLWDILVRSQLGFSVAFLEEIWSRNLGHLMMSPLRPVELIGSLMLVSLMK
;
A
#
# COMPACT_ATOMS: atom_id res chain seq x y z
N MET A 1 40.05 4.96 -7.89
CA MET A 1 38.68 5.51 -7.95
C MET A 1 38.14 5.60 -6.51
N LYS A 2 38.08 6.80 -5.90
CA LYS A 2 37.60 6.94 -4.51
C LYS A 2 36.08 6.77 -4.46
N ALA A 3 35.59 5.80 -3.70
CA ALA A 3 34.15 5.63 -3.48
C ALA A 3 33.58 6.87 -2.78
N LYS A 4 32.55 7.48 -3.37
CA LYS A 4 31.86 8.63 -2.78
C LYS A 4 31.08 8.15 -1.55
N LEU A 5 31.61 8.44 -0.36
CA LEU A 5 30.95 8.10 0.90
C LEU A 5 29.74 9.02 1.09
N TYR A 6 28.56 8.43 1.16
CA TYR A 6 27.35 9.18 1.49
C TYR A 6 27.26 9.40 3.00
N PRO A 7 26.73 10.56 3.45
CA PRO A 7 26.54 10.82 4.87
C PRO A 7 25.57 9.79 5.48
N GLN A 8 25.96 9.12 6.56
CA GLN A 8 25.20 7.99 7.14
C GLN A 8 24.06 8.43 8.08
N THR A 9 24.10 9.69 8.51
CA THR A 9 23.15 10.31 9.43
C THR A 9 22.37 11.44 8.75
N GLY A 10 21.23 11.81 9.34
CA GLY A 10 20.34 12.85 8.83
C GLY A 10 19.25 12.35 7.89
N VAL A 11 18.35 13.28 7.52
CA VAL A 11 17.13 13.00 6.75
C VAL A 11 17.43 12.35 5.40
N ALA A 12 18.48 12.80 4.71
CA ALA A 12 18.89 12.24 3.43
C ALA A 12 19.35 10.77 3.53
N ALA A 13 19.95 10.37 4.65
CA ALA A 13 20.36 8.99 4.89
C ALA A 13 19.15 8.09 5.19
N SER A 14 18.23 8.57 6.03
CA SER A 14 16.96 7.90 6.32
C SER A 14 16.12 7.69 5.05
N ALA A 15 15.98 8.71 4.22
CA ALA A 15 15.26 8.62 2.95
C ALA A 15 15.88 7.59 1.99
N ARG A 16 17.22 7.46 1.94
CA ARG A 16 17.88 6.42 1.14
C ARG A 16 17.60 5.01 1.67
N ARG A 17 17.64 4.81 2.99
CA ARG A 17 17.31 3.51 3.63
C ARG A 17 15.86 3.09 3.37
N ILE A 18 14.92 4.04 3.50
CA ILE A 18 13.51 3.84 3.16
C ILE A 18 13.39 3.48 1.67
N ARG A 19 14.02 4.24 0.77
CA ARG A 19 13.97 3.98 -0.67
C ARG A 19 14.54 2.61 -1.04
N SER A 20 15.61 2.15 -0.41
CA SER A 20 16.14 0.80 -0.64
C SER A 20 15.16 -0.28 -0.22
N MET A 21 14.48 -0.11 0.91
CA MET A 21 13.45 -1.05 1.37
C MET A 21 12.25 -1.08 0.44
N VAL A 22 11.77 0.08 -0.02
CA VAL A 22 10.65 0.18 -0.99
C VAL A 22 11.01 -0.54 -2.30
N ARG A 23 12.22 -0.34 -2.82
CA ARG A 23 12.68 -0.99 -4.06
C ARG A 23 12.70 -2.52 -3.94
N ARG A 24 13.14 -3.06 -2.80
CA ARG A 24 13.11 -4.52 -2.55
C ARG A 24 11.69 -5.07 -2.65
N HIS A 25 10.73 -4.41 -2.01
CA HIS A 25 9.33 -4.82 -2.06
C HIS A 25 8.74 -4.67 -3.47
N TRP A 26 9.12 -3.62 -4.20
CA TRP A 26 8.69 -3.44 -5.59
C TRP A 26 9.15 -4.61 -6.49
N TYR A 27 10.39 -5.06 -6.34
CA TYR A 27 10.88 -6.21 -7.10
C TYR A 27 10.17 -7.52 -6.73
N LEU A 28 9.81 -7.71 -5.45
CA LEU A 28 9.01 -8.85 -4.99
C LEU A 28 7.58 -8.86 -5.57
N ILE A 29 6.96 -7.69 -5.74
CA ILE A 29 5.64 -7.58 -6.40
C ILE A 29 5.78 -7.94 -7.88
N ARG A 30 6.78 -7.36 -8.57
CA ARG A 30 6.97 -7.53 -10.00
C ARG A 30 7.34 -8.96 -10.41
N SER A 31 8.00 -9.72 -9.53
CA SER A 31 8.38 -11.11 -9.83
C SER A 31 7.18 -12.07 -9.84
N SER A 32 6.01 -11.65 -9.36
CA SER A 32 4.82 -12.50 -9.26
C SER A 32 3.66 -11.96 -10.10
N GLY A 33 3.52 -12.48 -11.32
CA GLY A 33 2.41 -12.16 -12.23
C GLY A 33 1.01 -12.28 -11.60
N PRO A 34 0.69 -13.35 -10.84
CA PRO A 34 -0.61 -13.50 -10.19
C PRO A 34 -0.92 -12.38 -9.18
N ARG A 35 0.08 -11.93 -8.43
CA ARG A 35 -0.07 -10.87 -7.42
C ARG A 35 -0.38 -9.52 -8.06
N THR A 36 0.21 -9.24 -9.22
CA THR A 36 -0.08 -8.01 -9.99
C THR A 36 -1.50 -8.06 -10.58
N ALA A 37 -1.93 -9.24 -11.07
CA ALA A 37 -3.29 -9.41 -11.57
C ALA A 37 -4.35 -9.23 -10.48
N GLU A 38 -4.13 -9.82 -9.29
CA GLU A 38 -5.02 -9.67 -8.14
C GLU A 38 -5.11 -8.21 -7.65
N LEU A 39 -3.98 -7.48 -7.68
CA LEU A 39 -3.90 -6.07 -7.30
C LEU A 39 -4.83 -5.19 -8.14
N ILE A 40 -4.96 -5.49 -9.43
CA ILE A 40 -5.77 -4.71 -10.37
C ILE A 40 -7.20 -5.24 -10.43
N PHE A 41 -7.36 -6.57 -10.36
CA PHE A 41 -8.66 -7.23 -10.48
C PHE A 41 -9.65 -6.73 -9.43
N TRP A 42 -9.24 -6.72 -8.16
CA TRP A 42 -10.14 -6.36 -7.07
C TRP A 42 -10.63 -4.91 -7.11
N PRO A 43 -9.75 -3.90 -7.24
CA PRO A 43 -10.17 -2.50 -7.38
C PRO A 43 -11.05 -2.26 -8.59
N LEU A 44 -10.78 -2.93 -9.73
CA LEU A 44 -11.64 -2.83 -10.91
C LEU A 44 -13.05 -3.34 -10.61
N VAL A 45 -13.17 -4.50 -9.97
CA VAL A 45 -14.47 -5.06 -9.58
C VAL A 45 -15.19 -4.14 -8.61
N SER A 46 -14.52 -3.67 -7.56
CA SER A 46 -15.11 -2.73 -6.59
C SER A 46 -15.57 -1.43 -7.26
N MET A 47 -14.76 -0.85 -8.15
CA MET A 47 -15.08 0.42 -8.79
C MET A 47 -16.19 0.29 -9.83
N LEU A 48 -16.25 -0.82 -10.57
CA LEU A 48 -17.37 -1.13 -11.45
C LEU A 48 -18.66 -1.35 -10.65
N MET A 49 -18.60 -2.16 -9.59
CA MET A 49 -19.76 -2.46 -8.76
C MET A 49 -20.35 -1.21 -8.12
N TRP A 50 -19.52 -0.41 -7.42
CA TRP A 50 -19.96 0.82 -6.77
C TRP A 50 -20.28 1.94 -7.77
N GLY A 51 -19.55 2.00 -8.90
CA GLY A 51 -19.81 2.94 -9.98
C GLY A 51 -21.17 2.71 -10.62
N PHE A 52 -21.50 1.47 -10.98
CA PHE A 52 -22.82 1.15 -11.54
C PHE A 52 -23.94 1.37 -10.52
N LEU A 53 -23.74 0.94 -9.27
CA LEU A 53 -24.73 1.19 -8.22
C LEU A 53 -25.00 2.69 -8.06
N GLN A 54 -23.97 3.51 -8.04
CA GLN A 54 -24.11 4.97 -7.96
C GLN A 54 -24.90 5.54 -9.15
N THR A 55 -24.59 5.10 -10.38
CA THR A 55 -25.33 5.57 -11.57
C THR A 55 -26.80 5.17 -11.55
N HIS A 56 -27.12 3.99 -11.03
CA HIS A 56 -28.50 3.52 -10.88
C HIS A 56 -29.26 4.34 -9.83
N LEU A 57 -28.66 4.56 -8.66
CA LEU A 57 -29.25 5.39 -7.60
C LEU A 57 -29.45 6.84 -8.04
N ALA A 58 -28.54 7.40 -8.85
CA ALA A 58 -28.65 8.76 -9.35
C ALA A 58 -29.86 8.98 -10.29
N GLN A 59 -30.34 7.93 -10.96
CA GLN A 59 -31.53 7.98 -11.81
C GLN A 59 -32.84 7.95 -11.02
N THR A 60 -32.81 7.54 -9.75
CA THR A 60 -34.00 7.49 -8.90
C THR A 60 -34.19 8.80 -8.13
N THR A 61 -35.33 9.46 -8.30
CA THR A 61 -35.64 10.81 -7.76
C THR A 61 -35.94 10.85 -6.25
N SER A 62 -35.82 9.72 -5.56
CA SER A 62 -36.14 9.55 -4.14
C SER A 62 -35.11 10.24 -3.22
N LEU A 63 -35.57 10.89 -2.14
CA LEU A 63 -34.69 11.42 -1.09
C LEU A 63 -33.81 10.32 -0.48
N ALA A 64 -34.34 9.10 -0.36
CA ALA A 64 -33.58 7.94 0.11
C ALA A 64 -32.48 7.53 -0.88
N ALA A 65 -32.69 7.72 -2.19
CA ALA A 65 -31.67 7.43 -3.19
C ALA A 65 -30.51 8.45 -3.16
N LYS A 66 -30.80 9.73 -2.91
CA LYS A 66 -29.76 10.74 -2.67
C LYS A 66 -28.94 10.45 -1.42
N ALA A 67 -29.59 10.00 -0.34
CA ALA A 67 -28.90 9.59 0.88
C ALA A 67 -28.03 8.34 0.65
N ALA A 68 -28.54 7.34 -0.07
CA ALA A 68 -27.80 6.14 -0.44
C ALA A 68 -26.56 6.45 -1.30
N GLY A 69 -26.64 7.42 -2.22
CA GLY A 69 -25.49 7.87 -3.00
C GLY A 69 -24.37 8.52 -2.18
N LEU A 70 -24.69 9.12 -1.02
CA LEU A 70 -23.70 9.61 -0.06
C LEU A 70 -23.04 8.44 0.70
N PHE A 71 -23.81 7.41 1.05
CA PHE A 71 -23.28 6.20 1.71
C PHE A 71 -22.26 5.46 0.84
N VAL A 72 -22.41 5.44 -0.48
CA VAL A 72 -21.44 4.85 -1.41
C VAL A 72 -20.06 5.49 -1.27
N GLY A 73 -19.98 6.81 -1.07
CA GLY A 73 -18.72 7.50 -0.79
C GLY A 73 -18.04 7.02 0.49
N GLY A 74 -18.82 6.75 1.54
CA GLY A 74 -18.32 6.16 2.78
C GLY A 74 -17.78 4.74 2.60
N VAL A 75 -18.47 3.93 1.79
CA VAL A 75 -18.02 2.56 1.48
C VAL A 75 -16.72 2.56 0.65
N LEU A 76 -16.57 3.50 -0.29
CA LEU A 76 -15.33 3.65 -1.05
C LEU A 76 -14.16 4.08 -0.15
N LEU A 77 -14.37 5.02 0.77
CA LEU A 77 -13.35 5.40 1.75
C LEU A 77 -12.94 4.22 2.63
N TRP A 78 -13.93 3.42 3.05
CA TRP A 78 -13.70 2.20 3.81
C TRP A 78 -12.87 1.17 3.02
N ASP A 79 -13.17 0.94 1.73
CA ASP A 79 -12.38 0.02 0.89
C ASP A 79 -10.91 0.45 0.83
N ILE A 80 -10.65 1.75 0.64
CA ILE A 80 -9.28 2.31 0.62
C ILE A 80 -8.57 2.09 1.96
N LEU A 81 -9.26 2.33 3.07
CA LEU A 81 -8.70 2.16 4.41
C LEU A 81 -8.33 0.70 4.68
N VAL A 82 -9.27 -0.22 4.41
CA VAL A 82 -9.06 -1.66 4.62
C VAL A 82 -7.96 -2.19 3.72
N ARG A 83 -7.91 -1.77 2.46
CA ARG A 83 -6.87 -2.18 1.51
C ARG A 83 -5.48 -1.70 1.95
N SER A 84 -5.38 -0.46 2.42
CA SER A 84 -4.14 0.10 2.97
C SER A 84 -3.65 -0.67 4.20
N GLN A 85 -4.56 -1.03 5.11
CA GLN A 85 -4.25 -1.82 6.30
C GLN A 85 -3.80 -3.25 5.93
N LEU A 86 -4.49 -3.90 4.99
CA LEU A 86 -4.15 -5.24 4.53
C LEU A 86 -2.80 -5.25 3.81
N GLY A 87 -2.53 -4.28 2.93
CA GLY A 87 -1.25 -4.11 2.26
C GLY A 87 -0.08 -3.99 3.24
N PHE A 88 -0.27 -3.24 4.33
CA PHE A 88 0.71 -3.10 5.41
C PHE A 88 0.94 -4.41 6.16
N SER A 89 -0.15 -5.07 6.55
CA SER A 89 -0.09 -6.32 7.30
C SER A 89 0.60 -7.41 6.49
N VAL A 90 0.31 -7.52 5.20
CA VAL A 90 0.95 -8.48 4.29
C VAL A 90 2.44 -8.15 4.12
N ALA A 91 2.81 -6.88 3.87
CA ALA A 91 4.21 -6.51 3.73
C ALA A 91 5.01 -6.77 5.02
N PHE A 92 4.41 -6.56 6.19
CA PHE A 92 5.02 -6.91 7.46
C PHE A 92 5.15 -8.42 7.65
N LEU A 93 4.11 -9.20 7.32
CA LEU A 93 4.14 -10.65 7.35
C LEU A 93 5.19 -11.23 6.41
N GLU A 94 5.42 -10.63 5.24
CA GLU A 94 6.49 -11.02 4.31
C GLU A 94 7.88 -10.93 4.97
N GLU A 95 8.13 -9.93 5.82
CA GLU A 95 9.40 -9.79 6.55
C GLU A 95 9.55 -10.83 7.67
N ILE A 96 8.46 -11.25 8.30
CA ILE A 96 8.45 -12.34 9.28
C ILE A 96 8.68 -13.67 8.59
N TRP A 97 7.94 -13.96 7.51
CA TRP A 97 8.02 -15.20 6.75
C TRP A 97 9.39 -15.40 6.10
N SER A 98 10.02 -14.32 5.63
CA SER A 98 11.38 -14.38 5.09
C SER A 98 12.47 -14.56 6.16
N ARG A 99 12.11 -14.55 7.46
CA ARG A 99 13.04 -14.57 8.60
C ARG A 99 14.11 -13.48 8.54
N ASN A 100 13.88 -12.44 7.73
CA ASN A 100 14.85 -11.39 7.45
C ASN A 100 14.75 -10.22 8.44
N LEU A 101 13.66 -10.16 9.21
CA LEU A 101 13.44 -9.11 10.20
C LEU A 101 14.60 -9.00 11.21
N GLY A 102 15.15 -10.13 11.67
CA GLY A 102 16.30 -10.14 12.58
C GLY A 102 17.55 -9.50 11.97
N HIS A 103 17.85 -9.79 10.70
CA HIS A 103 18.98 -9.19 9.99
C HIS A 103 18.77 -7.69 9.76
N LEU A 104 17.54 -7.27 9.46
CA LEU A 104 17.20 -5.86 9.29
C LEU A 104 17.39 -5.06 10.59
N MET A 105 17.04 -5.63 11.74
CA MET A 105 17.21 -4.97 13.04
C MET A 105 18.67 -4.91 13.51
N MET A 106 19.55 -5.79 13.02
CA MET A 106 21.00 -5.69 13.24
C MET A 106 21.68 -4.68 12.30
N SER A 107 21.02 -4.30 11.21
CA SER A 107 21.50 -3.25 10.31
C SER A 107 21.25 -1.85 10.92
N PRO A 108 21.92 -0.78 10.46
CA PRO A 108 21.71 0.58 10.95
C PRO A 108 20.34 1.20 10.53
N LEU A 109 19.32 0.36 10.33
CA LEU A 109 17.96 0.72 9.96
C LEU A 109 17.12 0.90 11.24
N ARG A 110 16.51 2.06 11.40
CA ARG A 110 15.66 2.31 12.58
C ARG A 110 14.29 1.65 12.40
N PRO A 111 13.64 1.15 13.47
CA PRO A 111 12.29 0.59 13.37
C PRO A 111 11.27 1.54 12.74
N VAL A 112 11.37 2.85 13.02
CA VAL A 112 10.50 3.87 12.40
C VAL A 112 10.73 4.02 10.90
N GLU A 113 11.95 3.78 10.41
CA GLU A 113 12.27 3.80 8.97
C GLU A 113 11.72 2.55 8.29
N LEU A 114 11.72 1.40 8.99
CA LEU A 114 11.06 0.18 8.53
C LEU A 114 9.56 0.42 8.37
N ILE A 115 8.89 0.90 9.42
CA ILE A 115 7.45 1.19 9.39
C ILE A 115 7.13 2.18 8.27
N GLY A 116 7.89 3.29 8.15
CA GLY A 116 7.72 4.27 7.08
C GLY A 116 7.89 3.66 5.69
N SER A 117 8.83 2.73 5.51
CA SER A 117 8.99 2.01 4.23
C SER A 117 7.82 1.07 3.93
N LEU A 118 7.30 0.35 4.93
CA LEU A 118 6.15 -0.54 4.76
C LEU A 118 4.88 0.24 4.46
N MET A 119 4.67 1.40 5.11
CA MET A 119 3.54 2.30 4.81
C MET A 119 3.58 2.77 3.35
N LEU A 120 4.75 3.20 2.85
CA LEU A 120 4.92 3.60 1.45
C LEU A 120 4.66 2.45 0.47
N VAL A 121 5.12 1.24 0.79
CA VAL A 121 4.85 0.04 -0.01
C VAL A 121 3.36 -0.28 -0.03
N SER A 122 2.66 -0.07 1.09
CA SER A 122 1.22 -0.36 1.23
C SER A 122 0.35 0.64 0.50
N LEU A 123 0.78 1.89 0.38
CA LEU A 123 0.06 2.89 -0.40
C LEU A 123 0.21 2.66 -1.92
N MET A 124 1.30 2.00 -2.32
CA MET A 124 1.60 1.70 -3.72
C MET A 124 0.99 0.37 -4.19
N LYS A 125 0.70 -0.55 -3.26
CA LYS A 125 -0.02 -1.81 -3.49
C LYS A 125 -1.52 -1.54 -3.41
#